data_AF-A0AA40EMT3-F1
#
_entry.id   AF-A0AA40EMT3-F1
#
_cell.length_a   1.000
_cell.length_b   1.000
_cell.length_c   1.000
_cell.angle_alpha   90.00
_cell.angle_beta   90.00
_cell.angle_gamma   90.00
#
_symmetry.space_group_name_H-M   'P 1'
#
loop_
_entity.id
_entity.type
_entity.pdbx_description
1 polymer ?
#
loop_
_entity_poly.entity_id
_entity_poly.type
_entity_poly.pdbx_seq_one_letter_code
_entity_poly.pdbx_strand_id
1 'polypeptide(L)'
;MMKLVDEKKALNEISNLRKQKKLFAGFEQQQKLIDENKAKIKEIKDSLDTPEAKKLSEEYNTLQAELDVIKAEQNTARENIGKLRDERTKLKAEKDEKWNALKALRDDYFTQKKAAAAYEREQRAKRAERDAAEREKYAKEKRMERAKAMLAEASEPAFLEEIRRANSLLHFFDPSHQTVEKAPLVANKGLGATDIRKVEAADLKGVRLVRKEDRDDDYLPAAKKGKKGKKSKAEGAAPSGKFNLPPAVMDDCKTLGISLPSSAADVPAAIEAIKAKLDTWKANQEAETKKVRFLSIYRLLLFKMICTN
;
A
#
# COMPACT_ATOMS: atom_id res chain seq x y z
N MET A 1 40.52 -67.18 -139.25
CA MET A 1 40.16 -65.77 -139.42
C MET A 1 39.04 -65.51 -138.43
N MET A 2 39.30 -64.76 -137.35
CA MET A 2 38.24 -64.51 -136.36
C MET A 2 37.15 -63.66 -137.00
N LYS A 3 35.90 -63.83 -136.57
CA LYS A 3 34.80 -62.98 -137.06
C LYS A 3 35.03 -61.57 -136.50
N LEU A 4 34.78 -60.54 -137.31
CA LEU A 4 34.96 -59.12 -136.95
C LEU A 4 34.34 -58.72 -135.61
N VAL A 5 33.26 -59.41 -135.20
CA VAL A 5 32.60 -59.20 -133.91
C VAL A 5 33.47 -59.66 -132.74
N ASP A 6 34.17 -60.79 -132.89
CA ASP A 6 35.03 -61.36 -131.86
C ASP A 6 36.34 -60.59 -131.75
N GLU A 7 36.84 -60.03 -132.86
CA GLU A 7 37.99 -59.12 -132.85
C GLU A 7 37.67 -57.78 -132.17
N LYS A 8 36.48 -57.22 -132.40
CA LYS A 8 36.02 -56.02 -131.71
C LYS A 8 35.81 -56.27 -130.21
N LYS A 9 35.30 -57.45 -129.83
CA LYS A 9 35.20 -57.87 -128.42
C LYS A 9 36.59 -58.02 -127.79
N ALA A 10 37.52 -58.70 -128.46
CA ALA A 10 38.90 -58.85 -127.99
C ALA A 10 39.62 -57.50 -127.85
N LEU A 11 39.43 -56.55 -128.77
CA LEU A 11 39.96 -55.19 -128.66
C LEU A 11 39.38 -54.42 -127.47
N ASN A 12 38.08 -54.55 -127.21
CA ASN A 12 37.45 -53.97 -126.03
C ASN A 12 37.96 -54.62 -124.73
N GLU A 13 38.17 -55.93 -124.73
CA GLU A 13 38.73 -56.68 -123.62
C GLU A 13 40.18 -56.24 -123.33
N ILE A 14 41.02 -56.11 -124.36
CA ILE A 14 42.39 -55.59 -124.23
C ILE A 14 42.39 -54.16 -123.67
N SER A 15 41.46 -53.30 -124.13
CA SER A 15 41.31 -51.94 -123.60
C SER A 15 40.88 -51.93 -122.13
N ASN A 16 39.94 -52.80 -121.75
CA ASN A 16 39.50 -52.96 -120.36
C ASN A 16 40.61 -53.54 -119.47
N LEU A 17 41.37 -54.52 -119.96
CA LEU A 17 42.53 -55.09 -119.26
C LEU A 17 43.64 -54.04 -119.07
N ARG A 18 43.86 -53.13 -120.04
CA ARG A 18 44.77 -51.99 -119.88
C ARG A 18 44.27 -50.97 -118.85
N LYS A 19 42.97 -50.67 -118.80
CA LYS A 19 42.38 -49.81 -117.76
C LYS A 19 42.48 -50.44 -116.37
N GLN A 20 42.22 -51.74 -116.26
CA GLN A 20 42.38 -52.51 -115.01
C GLN A 20 43.83 -52.52 -114.54
N LYS A 21 44.82 -52.68 -115.44
CA LYS A 21 46.25 -52.53 -115.08
C LYS A 21 46.57 -51.18 -114.42
N LYS A 22 45.97 -50.08 -114.89
CA LYS A 22 46.15 -48.75 -114.25
C LYS A 22 45.49 -48.66 -112.87
N LEU A 23 44.35 -49.33 -112.67
CA LEU A 23 43.71 -49.44 -111.36
C LEU A 23 44.58 -50.25 -110.37
N PHE A 24 45.20 -51.35 -110.83
CA PHE A 24 46.15 -52.14 -110.02
C PHE A 24 47.38 -51.33 -109.56
N ALA A 25 47.88 -50.40 -110.37
CA ALA A 25 48.93 -49.48 -109.93
C ALA A 25 48.49 -48.51 -108.81
N GLY A 26 47.19 -48.16 -108.75
CA GLY A 26 46.60 -47.39 -107.66
C GLY A 26 46.41 -48.21 -106.37
N PHE A 27 46.15 -49.52 -106.50
CA PHE A 27 46.05 -50.43 -105.35
C PHE A 27 47.37 -50.53 -104.57
N GLU A 28 48.53 -50.48 -105.23
CA GLU A 28 49.82 -50.43 -104.52
C GLU A 28 49.98 -49.15 -103.69
N GLN A 29 49.51 -48.01 -104.19
CA GLN A 29 49.52 -46.75 -103.43
C GLN A 29 48.51 -46.78 -102.27
N GLN A 30 47.32 -47.32 -102.49
CA GLN A 30 46.31 -47.50 -101.44
C GLN A 30 46.79 -48.49 -100.37
N GLN A 31 47.45 -49.57 -100.75
CA GLN A 31 48.03 -50.53 -99.82
C GLN A 31 49.12 -49.88 -98.96
N LYS A 32 50.01 -49.07 -99.56
CA LYS A 32 51.00 -48.27 -98.81
C LYS A 32 50.34 -47.32 -97.81
N LEU A 33 49.29 -46.59 -98.21
CA LEU A 33 48.55 -45.71 -97.31
C LEU A 33 47.82 -46.47 -96.19
N ILE A 34 47.27 -47.65 -96.48
CA ILE A 34 46.64 -48.52 -95.48
C ILE A 34 47.69 -49.01 -94.48
N ASP A 35 48.86 -49.42 -94.95
CA ASP A 35 49.93 -49.92 -94.09
C ASP A 35 50.56 -48.78 -93.26
N GLU A 36 50.70 -47.57 -93.82
CA GLU A 36 51.06 -46.35 -93.08
C GLU A 36 50.01 -45.98 -92.02
N ASN A 37 48.71 -46.05 -92.34
CA ASN A 37 47.65 -45.76 -91.37
C ASN A 37 47.57 -46.83 -90.28
N LYS A 38 47.79 -48.11 -90.61
CA LYS A 38 47.91 -49.18 -89.61
C LYS A 38 49.13 -48.97 -88.72
N ALA A 39 50.25 -48.51 -89.27
CA ALA A 39 51.42 -48.13 -88.49
C ALA A 39 51.11 -46.98 -87.52
N LYS A 40 50.49 -45.89 -88.01
CA LYS A 40 50.05 -44.76 -87.16
C LYS A 40 49.05 -45.17 -86.09
N ILE A 41 48.09 -46.05 -86.41
CA ILE A 41 47.12 -46.57 -85.42
C ILE A 41 47.82 -47.40 -84.35
N LYS A 42 48.83 -48.20 -84.74
CA LYS A 42 49.65 -48.94 -83.77
C LYS A 42 50.47 -48.00 -82.90
N GLU A 43 51.16 -47.01 -83.48
CA GLU A 43 51.91 -45.99 -82.75
C GLU A 43 51.03 -45.23 -81.74
N ILE A 44 49.82 -44.84 -82.13
CA ILE A 44 48.87 -44.17 -81.23
C ILE A 44 48.41 -45.12 -80.13
N LYS A 45 48.09 -46.38 -80.44
CA LYS A 45 47.71 -47.37 -79.43
C LYS A 45 48.84 -47.65 -78.45
N ASP A 46 50.07 -47.82 -78.95
CA ASP A 46 51.25 -48.07 -78.14
C ASP A 46 51.59 -46.86 -77.25
N SER A 47 51.31 -45.63 -77.71
CA SER A 47 51.45 -44.41 -76.89
C SER A 47 50.40 -44.30 -75.77
N LEU A 48 49.22 -44.89 -75.96
CA LEU A 48 48.13 -44.95 -74.98
C LEU A 48 48.27 -46.12 -74.01
N ASP A 49 48.81 -47.25 -74.49
CA ASP A 49 49.10 -48.45 -73.70
C ASP A 49 50.44 -48.35 -72.93
N THR A 50 50.86 -47.13 -72.61
CA THR A 50 51.98 -46.93 -71.69
C THR A 50 51.58 -47.39 -70.29
N PRO A 51 52.46 -48.13 -69.58
CA PRO A 51 52.15 -48.61 -68.22
C PRO A 51 51.91 -47.45 -67.24
N GLU A 52 52.41 -46.25 -67.56
CA GLU A 52 52.19 -45.02 -66.79
C GLU A 52 50.78 -44.45 -66.98
N ALA A 53 50.22 -44.46 -68.20
CA ALA A 53 48.85 -43.98 -68.45
C ALA A 53 47.80 -44.88 -67.79
N LYS A 54 48.03 -46.20 -67.76
CA LYS A 54 47.15 -47.15 -67.06
C LYS A 54 47.18 -46.93 -65.54
N LYS A 55 48.38 -46.78 -64.95
CA LYS A 55 48.54 -46.43 -63.55
C LYS A 55 47.85 -45.11 -63.20
N LEU A 56 48.01 -44.08 -64.03
CA LEU A 56 47.35 -42.79 -63.81
C LEU A 56 45.82 -42.90 -63.88
N SER A 57 45.27 -43.73 -64.77
CA SER A 57 43.83 -43.97 -64.83
C SER A 57 43.32 -44.76 -63.63
N GLU A 58 44.09 -45.72 -63.12
CA GLU A 58 43.77 -46.46 -61.89
C GLU A 58 43.80 -45.51 -60.68
N GLU A 59 44.83 -44.67 -60.55
CA GLU A 59 44.93 -43.63 -59.53
C GLU A 59 43.76 -42.63 -59.62
N TYR A 60 43.36 -42.21 -60.82
CA TYR A 60 42.20 -41.36 -61.00
C TYR A 60 40.92 -42.03 -60.50
N ASN A 61 40.69 -43.29 -60.85
CA ASN A 61 39.51 -44.03 -60.41
C ASN A 61 39.51 -44.25 -58.88
N THR A 62 40.68 -44.49 -58.27
CA THR A 62 40.79 -44.62 -56.81
C THR A 62 40.53 -43.28 -56.12
N LEU A 63 41.13 -42.18 -56.59
CA LEU A 63 40.88 -40.83 -56.07
C LEU A 63 39.41 -40.42 -56.22
N GLN A 64 38.77 -40.78 -57.34
CA GLN A 64 37.36 -40.50 -57.57
C GLN A 64 36.48 -41.26 -56.57
N ALA A 65 36.76 -42.56 -56.33
CA ALA A 65 36.05 -43.36 -55.35
C ALA A 65 36.23 -42.80 -53.92
N GLU A 66 37.45 -42.41 -53.55
CA GLU A 66 37.74 -41.76 -52.26
C GLU A 66 37.00 -40.43 -52.10
N LEU A 67 36.98 -39.60 -53.15
CA LEU A 67 36.22 -38.35 -53.14
C LEU A 67 34.72 -38.58 -52.95
N ASP A 68 34.15 -39.60 -53.56
CA ASP A 68 32.73 -39.90 -53.44
C ASP A 68 32.37 -40.43 -52.04
N VAL A 69 33.27 -41.21 -51.41
CA VAL A 69 33.15 -41.59 -49.99
C VAL A 69 33.20 -40.35 -49.09
N ILE A 70 34.19 -39.47 -49.26
CA ILE A 70 34.33 -38.25 -48.46
C ILE A 70 33.10 -37.35 -48.61
N LYS A 71 32.55 -37.23 -49.81
CA LYS A 71 31.31 -36.46 -50.04
C LYS A 71 30.11 -37.08 -49.32
N ALA A 72 29.98 -38.41 -49.35
CA ALA A 72 28.91 -39.11 -48.64
C ALA A 72 29.02 -38.90 -47.12
N GLU A 73 30.23 -39.04 -46.56
CA GLU A 73 30.50 -38.74 -45.15
C GLU A 73 30.23 -37.27 -44.81
N GLN A 74 30.62 -36.34 -45.68
CA GLN A 74 30.35 -34.91 -45.47
C GLN A 74 28.84 -34.61 -45.47
N ASN A 75 28.07 -35.23 -46.37
CA ASN A 75 26.62 -35.05 -46.43
C ASN A 75 25.94 -35.57 -45.16
N THR A 76 26.28 -36.78 -44.72
CA THR A 76 25.74 -37.33 -43.47
C THR A 76 26.13 -36.51 -42.24
N ALA A 77 27.37 -36.02 -42.17
CA ALA A 77 27.81 -35.12 -41.11
C ALA A 77 27.05 -33.80 -41.12
N ARG A 78 26.81 -33.20 -42.30
CA ARG A 78 26.03 -31.96 -42.44
C ARG A 78 24.59 -32.14 -41.99
N GLU A 79 23.95 -33.25 -42.35
CA GLU A 79 22.58 -33.57 -41.91
C GLU A 79 22.50 -33.74 -40.39
N ASN A 80 23.46 -34.45 -39.79
CA ASN A 80 23.52 -34.62 -38.33
C ASN A 80 23.74 -33.29 -37.61
N ILE A 81 24.61 -32.42 -38.13
CA ILE A 81 24.81 -31.07 -37.60
C ILE A 81 23.53 -30.23 -37.73
N GLY A 82 22.79 -30.38 -38.83
CA GLY A 82 21.48 -29.76 -39.02
C GLY A 82 20.51 -30.14 -37.89
N LYS A 83 20.34 -31.45 -37.66
CA LYS A 83 19.48 -31.98 -36.59
C LYS A 83 19.88 -31.47 -35.20
N LEU A 84 21.17 -31.51 -34.87
CA LEU A 84 21.68 -31.00 -33.58
C LEU A 84 21.44 -29.49 -33.41
N ARG A 85 21.56 -28.70 -34.48
CA ARG A 85 21.27 -27.26 -34.45
C ARG A 85 19.78 -27.00 -34.22
N ASP A 86 18.91 -27.79 -34.82
CA ASP A 86 17.45 -27.69 -34.64
C ASP A 86 17.06 -28.07 -33.21
N GLU A 87 17.60 -29.17 -32.68
CA GLU A 87 17.39 -29.59 -31.29
C GLU A 87 17.87 -28.53 -30.30
N ARG A 88 19.08 -28.00 -30.48
CA ARG A 88 19.59 -26.89 -29.65
C ARG A 88 18.67 -25.68 -29.72
N THR A 89 18.13 -25.35 -30.90
CA THR A 89 17.23 -24.19 -31.07
C THR A 89 15.91 -24.43 -30.36
N LYS A 90 15.34 -25.64 -30.44
CA LYS A 90 14.13 -26.05 -29.70
C LYS A 90 14.35 -25.99 -28.18
N LEU A 91 15.41 -26.63 -27.67
CA LEU A 91 15.73 -26.63 -26.24
C LEU A 91 16.00 -25.21 -25.71
N LYS A 92 16.63 -24.36 -26.52
CA LYS A 92 16.83 -22.95 -26.16
C LYS A 92 15.49 -22.21 -26.05
N ALA A 93 14.58 -22.39 -27.01
CA ALA A 93 13.25 -21.80 -26.95
C ALA A 93 12.48 -22.26 -25.70
N GLU A 94 12.45 -23.55 -25.41
CA GLU A 94 11.80 -24.08 -24.20
C GLU A 94 12.41 -23.53 -22.90
N LYS A 95 13.74 -23.41 -22.85
CA LYS A 95 14.44 -22.81 -21.70
C LYS A 95 14.06 -21.34 -21.54
N ASP A 96 14.03 -20.59 -22.64
CA ASP A 96 13.72 -19.16 -22.62
C ASP A 96 12.25 -18.93 -22.25
N GLU A 97 11.32 -19.76 -22.72
CA GLU A 97 9.91 -19.76 -22.30
C GLU A 97 9.75 -20.00 -20.80
N LYS A 98 10.36 -21.08 -20.27
CA LYS A 98 10.30 -21.39 -18.82
C LYS A 98 10.94 -20.29 -17.99
N TRP A 99 12.04 -19.71 -18.45
CA TRP A 99 12.69 -18.59 -17.78
C TRP A 99 11.83 -17.34 -17.76
N ASN A 100 11.21 -17.00 -18.89
CA ASN A 100 10.30 -15.85 -18.99
C ASN A 100 9.06 -16.05 -18.12
N ALA A 101 8.50 -17.26 -18.07
CA ALA A 101 7.38 -17.60 -17.19
C ALA A 101 7.77 -17.45 -15.70
N LEU A 102 8.95 -17.96 -15.31
CA LEU A 102 9.45 -17.79 -13.94
C LEU A 102 9.68 -16.32 -13.58
N LYS A 103 10.22 -15.54 -14.51
CA LYS A 103 10.45 -14.11 -14.32
C LYS A 103 9.13 -13.36 -14.18
N ALA A 104 8.15 -13.61 -15.05
CA ALA A 104 6.82 -13.02 -14.96
C ALA A 104 6.15 -13.32 -13.61
N LEU A 105 6.14 -14.60 -13.18
CA LEU A 105 5.60 -14.98 -11.87
C LEU A 105 6.29 -14.27 -10.70
N ARG A 106 7.62 -14.12 -10.77
CA ARG A 106 8.38 -13.40 -9.75
C ARG A 106 8.02 -11.92 -9.73
N ASP A 107 7.98 -11.29 -10.90
CA ASP A 107 7.67 -9.87 -11.04
C ASP A 107 6.23 -9.58 -10.58
N ASP A 108 5.27 -10.43 -10.95
CA ASP A 108 3.87 -10.36 -10.50
C ASP A 108 3.76 -10.52 -8.97
N TYR A 109 4.46 -11.48 -8.38
CA TYR A 109 4.47 -11.65 -6.92
C TYR A 109 5.03 -10.41 -6.20
N PHE A 110 6.18 -9.88 -6.65
CA PHE A 110 6.81 -8.73 -5.98
C PHE A 110 6.06 -7.42 -6.22
N THR A 111 5.44 -7.25 -7.40
CA THR A 111 4.58 -6.10 -7.68
C THR A 111 3.33 -6.12 -6.80
N GLN A 112 2.65 -7.27 -6.68
CA GLN A 112 1.51 -7.44 -5.77
C GLN A 112 1.91 -7.24 -4.30
N LYS A 113 3.03 -7.81 -3.86
CA LYS A 113 3.56 -7.60 -2.51
C LYS A 113 3.85 -6.13 -2.22
N LYS A 114 4.45 -5.41 -3.18
CA LYS A 114 4.72 -3.97 -3.07
C LYS A 114 3.41 -3.18 -3.01
N ALA A 115 2.42 -3.52 -3.83
CA ALA A 115 1.10 -2.89 -3.82
C ALA A 115 0.38 -3.09 -2.48
N ALA A 116 0.38 -4.31 -1.94
CA ALA A 116 -0.19 -4.61 -0.63
C ALA A 116 0.51 -3.83 0.49
N ALA A 117 1.84 -3.80 0.50
CA ALA A 117 2.62 -3.04 1.48
C ALA A 117 2.39 -1.52 1.37
N ALA A 118 2.20 -1.00 0.16
CA ALA A 118 1.85 0.41 -0.07
C ALA A 118 0.45 0.71 0.48
N TYR A 119 -0.54 -0.14 0.17
CA TYR A 119 -1.89 -0.03 0.70
C TYR A 119 -1.91 -0.04 2.24
N GLU A 120 -1.22 -0.98 2.88
CA GLU A 120 -1.14 -1.03 4.34
C GLU A 120 -0.47 0.22 4.95
N ARG A 121 0.58 0.74 4.30
CA ARG A 121 1.24 1.97 4.72
C ARG A 121 0.29 3.17 4.62
N GLU A 122 -0.46 3.28 3.53
CA GLU A 122 -1.47 4.32 3.35
C GLU A 122 -2.58 4.22 4.39
N GLN A 123 -3.07 3.01 4.69
CA GLN A 123 -4.08 2.81 5.73
C GLN A 123 -3.55 3.18 7.13
N ARG A 124 -2.29 2.85 7.44
CA ARG A 124 -1.65 3.28 8.69
C ARG A 124 -1.45 4.79 8.74
N ALA A 125 -1.03 5.42 7.64
CA ALA A 125 -0.88 6.87 7.56
C ALA A 125 -2.22 7.56 7.79
N LYS A 126 -3.29 7.14 7.10
CA LYS A 126 -4.65 7.67 7.31
C LYS A 126 -5.14 7.53 8.76
N ARG A 127 -4.88 6.38 9.41
CA ARG A 127 -5.22 6.21 10.83
C ARG A 127 -4.41 7.16 11.73
N ALA A 128 -3.10 7.22 11.53
CA ALA A 128 -2.23 8.11 12.30
C ALA A 128 -2.59 9.58 12.12
N GLU A 129 -2.97 10.00 10.92
CA GLU A 129 -3.46 11.35 10.63
C GLU A 129 -4.78 11.66 11.35
N ARG A 130 -5.73 10.72 11.36
CA ARG A 130 -6.98 10.88 12.13
C ARG A 130 -6.70 10.96 13.64
N ASP A 131 -5.90 10.05 14.18
CA ASP A 131 -5.56 10.04 15.60
C ASP A 131 -4.80 11.31 16.01
N ALA A 132 -3.87 11.79 15.16
CA ALA A 132 -3.16 13.03 15.37
C ALA A 132 -4.10 14.24 15.34
N ALA A 133 -5.02 14.30 14.38
CA ALA A 133 -6.01 15.36 14.28
C ALA A 133 -6.97 15.37 15.48
N GLU A 134 -7.41 14.20 15.96
CA GLU A 134 -8.25 14.08 17.16
C GLU A 134 -7.50 14.52 18.42
N ARG A 135 -6.24 14.09 18.59
CA ARG A 135 -5.40 14.53 19.70
C ARG A 135 -5.13 16.03 19.67
N GLU A 136 -4.89 16.60 18.48
CA GLU A 136 -4.68 18.03 18.33
C GLU A 136 -5.96 18.81 18.67
N LYS A 137 -7.13 18.35 18.23
CA LYS A 137 -8.43 18.93 18.62
C LYS A 137 -8.66 18.86 20.12
N TYR A 138 -8.48 17.69 20.73
CA TYR A 138 -8.63 17.52 22.18
C TYR A 138 -7.64 18.40 22.96
N ALA A 139 -6.38 18.48 22.53
CA ALA A 139 -5.39 19.34 23.16
C ALA A 139 -5.75 20.82 23.04
N LYS A 140 -6.26 21.25 21.87
CA LYS A 140 -6.77 22.62 21.67
C LYS A 140 -7.98 22.89 22.57
N GLU A 141 -8.96 21.99 22.62
CA GLU A 141 -10.15 22.12 23.49
C GLU A 141 -9.74 22.23 24.96
N LYS A 142 -8.87 21.35 25.45
CA LYS A 142 -8.38 21.38 26.83
C LYS A 142 -7.58 22.64 27.16
N ARG A 143 -6.78 23.15 26.20
CA ARG A 143 -6.08 24.44 26.35
C ARG A 143 -7.09 25.59 26.44
N MET A 144 -8.12 25.58 25.61
CA MET A 144 -9.19 26.58 25.63
C MET A 144 -10.02 26.51 26.92
N GLU A 145 -10.33 25.31 27.42
CA GLU A 145 -11.04 25.12 28.69
C GLU A 145 -10.23 25.66 29.87
N ARG A 146 -8.93 25.34 29.94
CA ARG A 146 -8.04 25.89 30.98
C ARG A 146 -7.95 27.42 30.89
N ALA A 147 -7.82 27.97 29.68
CA ALA A 147 -7.79 29.41 29.49
C ALA A 147 -9.12 30.06 29.92
N LYS A 148 -10.26 29.44 29.60
CA LYS A 148 -11.58 29.90 30.04
C LYS A 148 -11.77 29.80 31.55
N ALA A 149 -11.29 28.73 32.18
CA ALA A 149 -11.34 28.56 33.64
C ALA A 149 -10.50 29.62 34.36
N MET A 150 -9.27 29.87 33.89
CA MET A 150 -8.41 30.94 34.43
C MET A 150 -9.01 32.33 34.23
N LEU A 151 -9.69 32.56 33.11
CA LEU A 151 -10.42 33.82 32.87
C LEU A 151 -11.62 33.93 33.81
N ALA A 152 -12.39 32.84 34.00
CA ALA A 152 -13.54 32.82 34.90
C ALA A 152 -13.11 33.10 36.35
N GLU A 153 -12.09 32.41 36.85
CA GLU A 153 -11.51 32.64 38.18
C GLU A 153 -10.98 34.07 38.33
N ALA A 154 -10.33 34.63 37.29
CA ALA A 154 -9.89 36.02 37.31
C ALA A 154 -11.05 37.04 37.17
N SER A 155 -12.20 36.62 36.63
CA SER A 155 -13.37 37.47 36.48
C SER A 155 -14.15 37.61 37.79
N GLU A 156 -14.04 36.63 38.69
CA GLU A 156 -14.66 36.64 40.02
C GLU A 156 -14.12 37.82 40.86
N PRO A 157 -15.01 38.68 41.39
CA PRO A 157 -14.57 39.73 42.30
C PRO A 157 -13.84 39.18 43.54
N ALA A 158 -12.81 39.89 43.99
CA ALA A 158 -12.05 39.57 45.19
C ALA A 158 -12.96 39.64 46.42
N PHE A 159 -12.67 38.81 47.41
CA PHE A 159 -13.44 38.66 48.64
C PHE A 159 -14.90 38.21 48.46
N LEU A 160 -15.33 37.71 47.28
CA LEU A 160 -16.74 37.30 47.09
C LEU A 160 -17.18 36.16 48.02
N GLU A 161 -16.35 35.14 48.20
CA GLU A 161 -16.67 34.01 49.07
C GLU A 161 -16.71 34.44 50.53
N GLU A 162 -15.80 35.33 50.93
CA GLU A 162 -15.73 35.93 52.26
C GLU A 162 -16.95 36.84 52.51
N ILE A 163 -17.35 37.65 51.53
CA ILE A 163 -18.55 38.50 51.58
C ILE A 163 -19.81 37.63 51.62
N ARG A 164 -19.89 36.53 50.85
CA ARG A 164 -21.02 35.58 50.87
C ARG A 164 -21.16 34.89 52.22
N ARG A 165 -20.05 34.41 52.79
CA ARG A 165 -20.03 33.79 54.13
C ARG A 165 -20.39 34.82 55.20
N ALA A 166 -19.84 36.03 55.15
CA ALA A 166 -20.19 37.09 56.08
C ALA A 166 -21.67 37.51 55.97
N ASN A 167 -22.25 37.56 54.77
CA ASN A 167 -23.68 37.80 54.57
C ASN A 167 -24.54 36.63 55.08
N SER A 168 -24.10 35.37 54.87
CA SER A 168 -24.74 34.17 55.43
C SER A 168 -24.75 34.19 56.96
N LEU A 169 -23.63 34.60 57.57
CA LEU A 169 -23.51 34.78 59.02
C LEU A 169 -24.40 35.92 59.53
N LEU A 170 -24.45 37.05 58.82
CA LEU A 170 -25.36 38.15 59.17
C LEU A 170 -26.82 37.72 59.08
N HIS A 171 -27.20 36.91 58.09
CA HIS A 171 -28.55 36.35 58.00
C HIS A 171 -28.88 35.37 59.15
N PHE A 172 -27.88 34.64 59.64
CA PHE A 172 -28.06 33.70 60.74
C PHE A 172 -28.16 34.41 62.09
N PHE A 173 -27.34 35.44 62.33
CA PHE A 173 -27.34 36.20 63.58
C PHE A 173 -28.40 37.32 63.63
N ASP A 174 -28.80 37.85 62.48
CA ASP A 174 -29.85 38.86 62.33
C ASP A 174 -30.78 38.50 61.16
N PRO A 175 -31.90 37.78 61.41
CA PRO A 175 -32.86 37.42 60.38
C PRO A 175 -33.61 38.63 59.79
N SER A 176 -33.47 39.83 60.37
CA SER A 176 -34.03 41.08 59.82
C SER A 176 -33.09 41.75 58.82
N HIS A 177 -31.82 41.35 58.76
CA HIS A 177 -30.86 41.88 57.80
C HIS A 177 -31.15 41.33 56.40
N GLN A 178 -31.94 42.06 55.61
CA GLN A 178 -32.13 41.75 54.20
C GLN A 178 -30.84 42.02 53.44
N THR A 179 -30.30 41.00 52.77
CA THR A 179 -29.28 41.21 51.74
C THR A 179 -29.94 41.98 50.62
N VAL A 180 -29.47 43.20 50.41
CA VAL A 180 -29.84 44.00 49.24
C VAL A 180 -29.37 43.22 48.01
N GLU A 181 -30.35 42.86 47.18
CA GLU A 181 -30.26 42.30 45.83
C GLU A 181 -29.84 40.83 45.67
N LYS A 182 -30.85 39.94 45.75
CA LYS A 182 -30.86 38.69 44.97
C LYS A 182 -31.02 39.03 43.48
N ALA A 183 -29.93 39.36 42.80
CA ALA A 183 -29.91 39.32 41.34
C ALA A 183 -30.21 37.87 40.88
N PRO A 184 -31.27 37.61 40.08
CA PRO A 184 -31.62 36.27 39.66
C PRO A 184 -30.51 35.68 38.79
N LEU A 185 -29.86 34.60 39.26
CA LEU A 185 -28.74 33.92 38.61
C LEU A 185 -29.11 33.09 37.37
N VAL A 186 -30.32 33.23 36.82
CA VAL A 186 -30.71 32.53 35.59
C VAL A 186 -31.74 33.34 34.83
N ALA A 187 -31.27 34.12 33.85
CA ALA A 187 -32.13 34.50 32.74
C ALA A 187 -32.50 33.22 31.98
N ASN A 188 -33.81 32.98 31.79
CA ASN A 188 -34.37 31.86 31.04
C ASN A 188 -33.79 31.83 29.60
N LYS A 189 -32.70 31.10 29.42
CA LYS A 189 -32.00 30.99 28.13
C LYS A 189 -32.53 29.80 27.35
N GLY A 190 -33.81 29.86 26.99
CA GLY A 190 -34.40 29.05 25.91
C GLY A 190 -34.15 27.54 25.91
N LEU A 191 -34.05 26.91 27.10
CA LEU A 191 -33.87 25.46 27.25
C LEU A 191 -35.19 24.73 27.54
N GLY A 192 -36.32 25.31 27.10
CA GLY A 192 -37.59 24.57 27.03
C GLY A 192 -37.44 23.44 26.01
N ALA A 193 -37.73 22.21 26.42
CA ALA A 193 -37.60 21.03 25.58
C ALA A 193 -38.41 21.18 24.28
N THR A 194 -37.71 21.40 23.17
CA THR A 194 -38.32 21.39 21.83
C THR A 194 -38.37 19.96 21.31
N ASP A 195 -39.53 19.60 20.78
CA ASP A 195 -39.89 18.28 20.27
C ASP A 195 -38.77 17.55 19.52
N ILE A 196 -38.54 16.31 19.94
CA ILE A 196 -37.67 15.34 19.28
C ILE A 196 -38.19 15.14 17.85
N ARG A 197 -37.34 15.38 16.84
CA ARG A 197 -37.66 15.13 15.42
C ARG A 197 -38.15 13.69 15.25
N LYS A 198 -39.39 13.51 14.78
CA LYS A 198 -39.87 12.22 14.24
C LYS A 198 -39.10 11.94 12.95
N VAL A 199 -38.39 10.82 12.90
CA VAL A 199 -37.73 10.34 11.68
C VAL A 199 -38.75 9.56 10.87
N GLU A 200 -39.10 10.10 9.70
CA GLU A 200 -39.96 9.45 8.70
C GLU A 200 -39.33 8.12 8.24
N ALA A 201 -40.09 7.04 8.34
CA ALA A 201 -39.61 5.65 8.23
C ALA A 201 -39.59 5.11 6.79
N ALA A 202 -39.61 5.97 5.76
CA ALA A 202 -39.84 5.55 4.38
C ALA A 202 -38.56 5.21 3.58
N ASP A 203 -37.36 5.67 3.98
CA ASP A 203 -36.18 5.63 3.08
C ASP A 203 -34.96 4.80 3.57
N LEU A 204 -35.13 3.92 4.55
CA LEU A 204 -34.05 3.02 5.01
C LEU A 204 -34.10 1.64 4.33
N LYS A 205 -33.35 1.47 3.24
CA LYS A 205 -33.09 0.15 2.62
C LYS A 205 -32.03 -0.63 3.40
N GLY A 206 -32.46 -1.34 4.43
CA GLY A 206 -31.65 -2.27 5.23
C GLY A 206 -32.47 -2.90 6.36
N VAL A 207 -32.05 -4.06 6.88
CA VAL A 207 -32.80 -4.82 7.90
C VAL A 207 -32.99 -3.97 9.16
N ARG A 208 -34.26 -3.68 9.47
CA ARG A 208 -34.69 -2.93 10.66
C ARG A 208 -34.36 -3.74 11.91
N LEU A 209 -33.56 -3.17 12.82
CA LEU A 209 -33.39 -3.74 14.15
C LEU A 209 -34.70 -3.52 14.94
N VAL A 210 -35.40 -4.62 15.22
CA VAL A 210 -36.65 -4.60 15.97
C VAL A 210 -36.38 -4.12 17.41
N ARG A 211 -37.32 -3.32 17.94
CA ARG A 211 -37.27 -2.82 19.32
C ARG A 211 -37.20 -3.99 20.29
N LYS A 212 -36.64 -3.71 21.47
CA LYS A 212 -36.33 -4.69 22.51
C LYS A 212 -37.56 -5.48 23.01
N GLU A 213 -38.78 -5.03 22.70
CA GLU A 213 -40.03 -5.66 23.15
C GLU A 213 -40.45 -6.88 22.30
N ASP A 214 -40.07 -6.97 21.01
CA ASP A 214 -40.48 -8.07 20.10
C ASP A 214 -39.33 -9.03 19.76
N ARG A 215 -38.32 -9.13 20.65
CA ARG A 215 -37.21 -10.07 20.51
C ARG A 215 -37.51 -11.26 21.40
N ASP A 216 -37.98 -12.35 20.80
CA ASP A 216 -38.18 -13.64 21.47
C ASP A 216 -36.83 -14.20 21.94
N ASP A 217 -36.38 -13.75 23.12
CA ASP A 217 -35.17 -14.21 23.81
C ASP A 217 -35.45 -15.58 24.47
N ASP A 218 -35.30 -16.65 23.69
CA ASP A 218 -35.30 -18.04 24.19
C ASP A 218 -33.85 -18.56 24.40
N TYR A 219 -32.96 -17.69 24.88
CA TYR A 219 -31.53 -18.00 25.03
C TYR A 219 -30.97 -17.69 26.41
N LEU A 220 -31.61 -18.14 27.51
CA LEU A 220 -30.93 -18.34 28.80
C LEU A 220 -31.80 -19.16 29.76
N PRO A 221 -31.39 -20.39 30.15
CA PRO A 221 -32.12 -21.17 31.14
C PRO A 221 -31.95 -20.58 32.56
N ALA A 222 -33.08 -20.34 33.22
CA ALA A 222 -33.17 -19.81 34.57
C ALA A 222 -32.61 -20.78 35.62
N ALA A 223 -31.53 -20.38 36.29
CA ALA A 223 -31.04 -21.04 37.52
C ALA A 223 -31.56 -20.29 38.77
N LYS A 224 -32.44 -20.95 39.55
CA LYS A 224 -32.88 -20.53 40.89
C LYS A 224 -31.79 -20.80 41.94
N LYS A 225 -31.42 -19.80 42.77
CA LYS A 225 -31.20 -19.95 44.25
C LYS A 225 -30.82 -18.62 44.96
N GLY A 226 -31.54 -18.28 46.05
CA GLY A 226 -30.89 -17.88 47.33
C GLY A 226 -30.91 -16.42 47.84
N LYS A 227 -31.90 -16.11 48.69
CA LYS A 227 -31.79 -15.67 50.11
C LYS A 227 -31.10 -14.33 50.53
N LYS A 228 -31.96 -13.36 50.91
CA LYS A 228 -32.02 -12.54 52.16
C LYS A 228 -30.80 -11.68 52.60
N GLY A 229 -30.99 -10.35 52.64
CA GLY A 229 -30.12 -9.38 53.35
C GLY A 229 -30.80 -8.02 53.58
N LYS A 230 -30.88 -7.59 54.85
CA LYS A 230 -31.80 -6.60 55.46
C LYS A 230 -31.29 -5.13 55.40
N LYS A 231 -32.23 -4.18 55.23
CA LYS A 231 -32.08 -2.72 55.43
C LYS A 231 -31.63 -2.36 56.85
N SER A 232 -30.80 -1.32 57.00
CA SER A 232 -30.92 -0.40 58.13
C SER A 232 -30.64 1.05 57.70
N LYS A 233 -31.64 1.87 57.98
CA LYS A 233 -31.80 3.30 57.73
C LYS A 233 -31.17 4.08 58.89
N ALA A 234 -30.58 5.23 58.58
CA ALA A 234 -30.17 6.24 59.54
C ALA A 234 -31.38 7.01 60.10
N GLU A 235 -31.31 7.45 61.34
CA GLU A 235 -32.04 8.60 61.85
C GLU A 235 -31.32 9.13 63.10
N GLY A 236 -30.99 10.42 63.07
CA GLY A 236 -30.57 11.18 64.24
C GLY A 236 -31.74 11.95 64.84
N ALA A 237 -31.57 12.42 66.08
CA ALA A 237 -32.26 13.59 66.62
C ALA A 237 -31.55 14.06 67.91
N ALA A 238 -31.40 15.39 68.03
CA ALA A 238 -30.79 16.15 69.13
C ALA A 238 -31.58 16.08 70.46
N PRO A 239 -31.01 16.59 71.59
CA PRO A 239 -31.67 17.75 72.19
C PRO A 239 -30.79 18.73 73.05
N SER A 240 -31.36 19.94 73.21
CA SER A 240 -31.39 20.80 74.42
C SER A 240 -30.32 21.90 74.67
N GLY A 241 -30.82 23.14 74.84
CA GLY A 241 -30.48 24.06 75.93
C GLY A 241 -29.11 24.72 75.98
N LYS A 242 -28.33 24.64 74.90
CA LYS A 242 -27.03 25.31 74.75
C LYS A 242 -27.03 26.03 73.42
N PHE A 243 -26.40 27.21 73.36
CA PHE A 243 -26.28 28.01 72.14
C PHE A 243 -25.82 27.13 70.98
N ASN A 244 -26.76 26.73 70.12
CA ASN A 244 -26.54 25.70 69.11
C ASN A 244 -26.17 26.40 67.80
N LEU A 245 -24.88 26.75 67.64
CA LEU A 245 -24.39 27.15 66.34
C LEU A 245 -24.27 25.89 65.47
N PRO A 246 -24.87 25.87 64.27
CA PRO A 246 -24.56 24.85 63.28
C PRO A 246 -23.04 24.79 63.04
N PRO A 247 -22.45 23.60 62.86
CA PRO A 247 -21.00 23.47 62.65
C PRO A 247 -20.50 24.31 61.46
N ALA A 248 -21.34 24.51 60.44
CA ALA A 248 -21.06 25.40 59.32
C ALA A 248 -20.85 26.88 59.74
N VAL A 249 -21.67 27.41 60.66
CA VAL A 249 -21.55 28.78 61.17
C VAL A 249 -20.28 28.94 62.02
N MET A 250 -19.87 27.88 62.71
CA MET A 250 -18.62 27.87 63.47
C MET A 250 -17.39 27.89 62.55
N ASP A 251 -17.42 27.13 61.46
CA ASP A 251 -16.34 27.10 60.49
C ASP A 251 -16.28 28.42 59.68
N ASP A 252 -17.42 29.03 59.36
CA ASP A 252 -17.49 30.35 58.73
C ASP A 252 -16.95 31.46 59.68
N CYS A 253 -17.31 31.45 60.96
CA CYS A 253 -16.75 32.38 61.94
C CYS A 253 -15.23 32.19 62.13
N LYS A 254 -14.74 30.94 62.13
CA LYS A 254 -13.29 30.64 62.20
C LYS A 254 -12.54 31.10 60.95
N THR A 255 -13.06 30.82 59.76
CA THR A 255 -12.42 31.21 58.49
C THR A 255 -12.34 32.72 58.33
N LEU A 256 -13.32 33.47 58.86
CA LEU A 256 -13.30 34.93 58.89
C LEU A 256 -12.56 35.51 60.12
N GLY A 257 -12.04 34.67 61.02
CA GLY A 257 -11.30 35.08 62.22
C GLY A 257 -12.13 35.93 63.19
N ILE A 258 -13.42 35.63 63.34
CA ILE A 258 -14.34 36.31 64.27
C ILE A 258 -14.49 35.42 65.52
N SER A 259 -14.51 36.03 66.70
CA SER A 259 -14.69 35.31 67.96
C SER A 259 -16.01 34.55 67.94
N LEU A 260 -15.95 33.24 68.16
CA LEU A 260 -17.13 32.39 68.23
C LEU A 260 -17.98 32.90 69.41
N PRO A 261 -19.21 33.42 69.16
CA PRO A 261 -20.06 33.81 70.26
C PRO A 261 -20.42 32.52 71.01
N SER A 262 -19.98 32.39 72.26
CA SER A 262 -20.28 31.20 73.08
C SER A 262 -21.52 31.41 73.96
N SER A 263 -22.05 32.63 74.00
CA SER A 263 -23.27 33.03 74.68
C SER A 263 -24.08 34.03 73.85
N ALA A 264 -25.40 34.11 74.08
CA ALA A 264 -26.30 35.03 73.40
C ALA A 264 -25.94 36.53 73.61
N ALA A 265 -25.16 36.85 74.63
CA ALA A 265 -24.68 38.20 74.91
C ALA A 265 -23.54 38.68 73.97
N ASP A 266 -22.80 37.75 73.34
CA ASP A 266 -21.65 38.06 72.47
C ASP A 266 -22.04 38.20 71.00
N VAL A 267 -23.30 37.87 70.66
CA VAL A 267 -23.88 37.98 69.33
C VAL A 267 -23.84 39.41 68.77
N PRO A 268 -24.22 40.49 69.51
CA PRO A 268 -24.13 41.86 68.98
C PRO A 268 -22.67 42.31 68.70
N ALA A 269 -21.72 41.94 69.56
CA ALA A 269 -20.30 42.24 69.33
C ALA A 269 -19.74 41.49 68.10
N ALA A 270 -20.19 40.26 67.88
CA ALA A 270 -19.87 39.51 66.67
C ALA A 270 -20.48 40.14 65.40
N ILE A 271 -21.71 40.67 65.47
CA ILE A 271 -22.38 41.36 64.35
C ILE A 271 -21.62 42.64 63.96
N GLU A 272 -21.17 43.44 64.92
CA GLU A 272 -20.37 44.65 64.65
C GLU A 272 -19.02 44.32 64.02
N ALA A 273 -18.35 43.28 64.52
CA ALA A 273 -17.11 42.78 63.93
C ALA A 273 -17.30 42.24 62.50
N ILE A 274 -18.43 41.59 62.21
CA ILE A 274 -18.78 41.13 60.85
C ILE A 274 -19.03 42.32 59.91
N LYS A 275 -19.77 43.35 60.36
CA LYS A 275 -20.05 44.56 59.56
C LYS A 275 -18.78 45.36 59.26
N ALA A 276 -17.90 45.56 60.25
CA ALA A 276 -16.62 46.22 60.05
C ALA A 276 -15.72 45.50 59.03
N LYS A 277 -15.70 44.16 59.08
CA LYS A 277 -14.97 43.35 58.09
C LYS A 277 -15.61 43.41 56.70
N LEU A 278 -16.93 43.44 56.60
CA LEU A 278 -17.64 43.62 55.32
C LEU A 278 -17.30 44.95 54.64
N ASP A 279 -17.24 46.04 55.39
CA ASP A 279 -16.93 47.36 54.83
C ASP A 279 -15.47 47.46 54.37
N THR A 280 -14.54 46.89 55.14
CA THR A 280 -13.13 46.79 54.73
C THR A 280 -12.94 45.89 53.50
N TRP A 281 -13.68 44.79 53.37
CA TRP A 281 -13.63 43.92 52.19
C TRP A 281 -14.25 44.59 50.96
N LYS A 282 -15.36 45.32 51.10
CA LYS A 282 -15.97 46.09 50.00
C LYS A 282 -15.06 47.22 49.52
N ALA A 283 -14.39 47.94 50.42
CA ALA A 283 -13.46 49.01 50.06
C ALA A 283 -12.20 48.47 49.35
N ASN A 284 -11.69 47.31 49.76
CA ASN A 284 -10.49 46.71 49.18
C ASN A 284 -10.77 45.84 47.94
N GLN A 285 -12.04 45.54 47.65
CA GLN A 285 -12.48 44.66 46.56
C GLN A 285 -11.99 45.14 45.19
N GLU A 286 -12.10 46.43 44.87
CA GLU A 286 -11.69 46.94 43.56
C GLU A 286 -10.17 46.95 43.36
N ALA A 287 -9.40 47.20 44.41
CA ALA A 287 -7.95 47.23 44.34
C ALA A 287 -7.38 45.81 44.18
N GLU A 288 -7.90 44.86 44.96
CA GLU A 288 -7.45 43.46 44.90
C GLU A 288 -7.95 42.73 43.65
N THR A 289 -9.15 43.01 43.15
CA THR A 289 -9.61 42.50 41.83
C THR A 289 -8.70 42.94 40.69
N LYS A 290 -8.29 44.22 40.66
CA LYS A 290 -7.39 44.73 39.63
C LYS A 290 -6.01 44.06 39.71
N LYS A 291 -5.48 43.86 40.93
CA LYS A 291 -4.21 43.15 41.13
C LYS A 291 -4.28 41.69 40.71
N VAL A 292 -5.32 40.95 41.13
CA VAL A 292 -5.51 39.53 40.78
C VAL A 292 -5.73 39.35 39.28
N ARG A 293 -6.51 40.24 38.64
CA ARG A 293 -6.68 40.24 37.17
C ARG A 293 -5.36 40.50 36.45
N PHE A 294 -4.58 41.48 36.91
CA PHE A 294 -3.27 41.78 36.32
C PHE A 294 -2.30 40.61 36.45
N LEU A 295 -2.22 39.98 37.64
CA LEU A 295 -1.40 38.80 37.87
C LEU A 295 -1.85 37.59 37.03
N SER A 296 -3.16 37.38 36.86
CA SER A 296 -3.70 36.31 36.02
C SER A 296 -3.41 36.54 34.53
N ILE A 297 -3.55 37.77 34.03
CA ILE A 297 -3.18 38.14 32.67
C ILE A 297 -1.67 37.92 32.45
N TYR A 298 -0.83 38.31 33.42
CA TYR A 298 0.61 38.09 33.36
C TYR A 298 0.96 36.60 33.33
N ARG A 299 0.26 35.78 34.14
CA ARG A 299 0.43 34.31 34.15
C ARG A 299 -0.03 33.65 32.85
N LEU A 300 -1.11 34.13 32.24
CA LEU A 300 -1.58 33.67 30.92
C LEU A 300 -0.60 34.07 29.80
N LEU A 301 -0.04 35.28 29.84
CA LEU A 301 0.99 35.73 28.90
C LEU A 301 2.28 34.89 29.03
N LEU A 302 2.72 34.63 30.26
CA LEU A 302 3.88 33.78 30.53
C LEU A 302 3.63 32.35 30.04
N PHE A 303 2.44 31.79 30.29
CA PHE A 303 2.05 30.46 29.81
C PHE A 303 2.02 30.39 28.27
N LYS A 304 1.50 31.44 27.61
CA LYS A 304 1.51 31.53 26.15
C LYS A 304 2.94 31.56 25.60
N MET A 305 3.83 32.36 26.19
CA MET A 305 5.24 32.47 25.79
C MET A 305 6.01 31.14 25.95
N ILE A 306 5.72 30.38 27.00
CA ILE A 306 6.29 29.04 27.24
C ILE A 306 5.74 27.99 26.25
N CYS A 307 4.49 28.14 25.79
CA CYS A 307 3.85 27.17 24.90
C CYS A 307 4.09 27.42 23.40
N THR A 308 4.68 28.56 23.02
CA THR A 308 4.99 28.92 21.61
C THR A 308 6.46 28.70 21.21
N ASN A 309 7.35 28.43 22.16
CA ASN A 309 8.71 27.89 21.91
C ASN A 309 8.68 26.36 22.10
#